data_AF-A0A1D6LBF6-F1
#
_entry.id   AF-A0A1D6LBF6-F1
#
_cell.length_a   1.000
_cell.length_b   1.000
_cell.length_c   1.000
_cell.angle_alpha   90.00
_cell.angle_beta   90.00
_cell.angle_gamma   90.00
#
_symmetry.space_group_name_H-M   'P 1'
#
loop_
_entity.id
_entity.type
_entity.pdbx_description
1 polymer ?
#
loop_
_entity_poly.entity_id
_entity_poly.type
_entity_poly.pdbx_seq_one_letter_code
_entity_poly.pdbx_strand_id
1 'polypeptide(L)'
;MYDAVEFELHVQEPYFTQLRAGVKKVEGRLATGNYNRITQGSLLLFNKCLLLNVEAVRKYNSFSEMLKGEKISNVLPGISSIVEGVKVYRKFYAEEKENSYGVLAISVSKPTSQPYITMNNILAGLGYDGLGRLLGMAKTTGTVPDGLPPPRSALLSSCMGLVQPNE
;
A
#
# COMPACT_ATOMS: atom_id res chain seq x y z
N MET A 1 7.10 3.31 -15.61
CA MET A 1 6.67 2.33 -14.56
C MET A 1 5.40 2.79 -13.89
N TYR A 2 5.28 4.08 -13.54
CA TYR A 2 4.04 4.64 -12.98
C TYR A 2 2.94 4.90 -14.01
N ASP A 3 3.28 5.10 -15.29
CA ASP A 3 2.29 5.33 -16.36
C ASP A 3 1.39 4.10 -16.62
N ALA A 4 1.79 2.93 -16.11
CA ALA A 4 1.02 1.68 -16.18
C ALA A 4 0.17 1.44 -14.92
N VAL A 5 0.25 2.30 -13.89
CA VAL A 5 -0.58 2.18 -12.70
C VAL A 5 -1.98 2.65 -13.04
N GLU A 6 -2.92 1.72 -13.08
CA GLU A 6 -4.30 2.00 -13.45
C GLU A 6 -5.15 2.41 -12.25
N PHE A 7 -4.79 1.93 -11.05
CA PHE A 7 -5.57 2.15 -9.83
C PHE A 7 -4.67 2.32 -8.61
N GLU A 8 -5.05 3.26 -7.75
CA GLU A 8 -4.49 3.44 -6.43
C GLU A 8 -5.48 2.94 -5.37
N LEU A 9 -5.00 2.13 -4.43
CA LEU A 9 -5.81 1.59 -3.33
C LEU A 9 -5.17 1.93 -1.98
N HIS A 10 -6.01 2.27 -1.01
CA HIS A 10 -5.58 2.45 0.36
C HIS A 10 -5.96 1.24 1.23
N VAL A 11 -5.01 0.69 1.97
CA VAL A 11 -5.19 -0.44 2.89
C VAL A 11 -4.61 -0.08 4.26
N GLN A 12 -5.37 -0.33 5.32
CA GLN A 12 -4.95 -0.09 6.69
C GLN A 12 -4.03 -1.20 7.22
N GLU A 13 -3.28 -0.89 8.28
CA GLU A 13 -2.55 -1.92 9.04
C GLU A 13 -3.53 -2.82 9.83
N PRO A 14 -3.21 -4.11 10.03
CA PRO A 14 -1.96 -4.80 9.65
C PRO A 14 -1.92 -5.31 8.19
N TYR A 15 -2.99 -5.10 7.42
CA TYR A 15 -3.16 -5.71 6.10
C TYR A 15 -2.18 -5.18 5.06
N PHE A 16 -1.77 -3.91 5.18
CA PHE A 16 -0.74 -3.34 4.32
C PHE A 16 0.61 -4.04 4.53
N THR A 17 1.06 -4.19 5.77
CA THR A 17 2.28 -4.93 6.09
C THR A 17 2.20 -6.39 5.60
N GLN A 18 1.03 -7.02 5.71
CA GLN A 18 0.80 -8.38 5.23
C GLN A 18 0.87 -8.51 3.70
N LEU A 19 0.33 -7.54 2.95
CA LEU A 19 0.47 -7.45 1.49
C LEU A 19 1.95 -7.26 1.11
N ARG A 20 2.63 -6.34 1.80
CA ARG A 20 4.07 -6.09 1.60
C ARG A 20 4.91 -7.32 1.92
N ALA A 21 4.51 -8.16 2.88
CA ALA A 21 5.20 -9.42 3.18
C ALA A 21 4.85 -10.54 2.19
N GLY A 22 3.76 -10.42 1.43
CA GLY A 22 3.26 -11.46 0.51
C GLY A 22 2.49 -12.59 1.21
N VAL A 23 2.13 -12.41 2.48
CA VAL A 23 1.30 -13.38 3.22
C VAL A 23 -0.18 -13.18 2.92
N LYS A 24 -0.62 -11.92 2.76
CA LYS A 24 -1.94 -11.58 2.21
C LYS A 24 -1.82 -11.56 0.69
N LYS A 25 -2.64 -12.36 0.02
CA LYS A 25 -2.62 -12.57 -1.44
C LYS A 25 -3.88 -12.09 -2.13
N VAL A 26 -4.94 -11.83 -1.37
CA VAL A 26 -6.24 -11.42 -1.93
C VAL A 26 -6.72 -10.18 -1.21
N GLU A 27 -7.06 -9.14 -1.95
CA GLU A 27 -7.69 -7.94 -1.45
C GLU A 27 -9.20 -7.96 -1.73
N GLY A 28 -10.00 -7.86 -0.67
CA GLY A 28 -11.47 -7.88 -0.76
C GLY A 28 -12.04 -6.45 -0.73
N ARG A 29 -12.89 -6.11 -1.71
CA ARG A 29 -13.56 -4.80 -1.82
C ARG A 29 -15.02 -4.98 -2.19
N LEU A 30 -15.87 -3.98 -1.93
CA LEU A 30 -17.19 -3.94 -2.57
C LEU A 30 -17.01 -3.78 -4.09
N ALA A 31 -17.81 -4.49 -4.88
CA ALA A 31 -17.77 -4.42 -6.34
C ALA A 31 -18.51 -3.17 -6.86
N THR A 32 -18.02 -1.99 -6.47
CA THR A 32 -18.65 -0.70 -6.77
C THR A 32 -17.66 0.28 -7.42
N GLY A 33 -18.21 1.26 -8.15
CA GLY A 33 -17.45 2.35 -8.77
C GLY A 33 -16.29 1.87 -9.66
N ASN A 34 -15.15 2.54 -9.53
CA ASN A 34 -13.97 2.29 -10.36
C ASN A 34 -13.34 0.91 -10.14
N TYR A 35 -13.59 0.23 -9.01
CA TYR A 35 -13.01 -1.08 -8.75
C TYR A 35 -13.50 -2.16 -9.73
N ASN A 36 -14.69 -1.97 -10.31
CA ASN A 36 -15.21 -2.87 -11.34
C ASN A 36 -14.41 -2.87 -12.65
N ARG A 37 -13.53 -1.88 -12.84
CA ARG A 37 -12.65 -1.77 -14.00
C ARG A 37 -11.31 -2.49 -13.79
N ILE A 38 -11.02 -2.95 -12.57
CA ILE A 38 -9.81 -3.72 -12.29
C ILE A 38 -9.94 -5.08 -12.97
N THR A 39 -8.95 -5.41 -13.80
CA THR A 39 -8.90 -6.67 -14.52
C THR A 39 -7.60 -7.42 -14.23
N GLN A 40 -7.56 -8.70 -14.57
CA GLN A 40 -6.31 -9.44 -14.57
C GLN A 40 -5.27 -8.74 -15.45
N GLY A 41 -4.03 -8.64 -14.97
CA GLY A 41 -2.95 -7.93 -15.63
C GLY A 41 -2.85 -6.44 -15.25
N SER A 42 -3.86 -5.85 -14.61
CA SER A 42 -3.77 -4.49 -14.08
C SER A 42 -2.66 -4.38 -13.03
N LEU A 43 -2.07 -3.19 -12.93
CA LEU A 43 -1.07 -2.86 -11.92
C LEU A 43 -1.68 -1.91 -10.88
N LEU A 44 -1.63 -2.33 -9.61
CA LEU A 44 -2.20 -1.59 -8.49
C LEU A 44 -1.11 -0.94 -7.64
N LEU A 45 -1.32 0.31 -7.24
CA LEU A 45 -0.48 1.02 -6.28
C LEU A 45 -1.17 1.09 -4.92
N PHE A 46 -0.64 0.34 -3.95
CA PHE A 46 -1.13 0.35 -2.57
C PHE A 46 -0.40 1.38 -1.73
N ASN A 47 -1.16 2.22 -1.02
CA ASN A 47 -0.67 3.26 -0.12
C ASN A 47 0.44 4.11 -0.76
N LYS A 48 0.32 4.41 -2.06
CA LYS A 48 1.28 5.20 -2.85
C LYS A 48 2.72 4.67 -2.91
N CYS A 49 2.99 3.44 -2.46
CA CYS A 49 4.38 2.95 -2.36
C CYS A 49 4.59 1.46 -2.68
N LEU A 50 3.54 0.64 -2.69
CA LEU A 50 3.65 -0.79 -2.96
C LEU A 50 2.96 -1.12 -4.29
N LEU A 51 3.71 -1.55 -5.29
CA LEU A 51 3.15 -2.03 -6.55
C LEU A 51 2.80 -3.51 -6.46
N LEU A 52 1.60 -3.89 -6.91
CA LEU A 52 1.20 -5.29 -7.01
C LEU A 52 0.50 -5.55 -8.35
N ASN A 53 0.80 -6.70 -8.96
CA ASN A 53 0.12 -7.18 -10.16
C ASN A 53 -1.19 -7.86 -9.77
N VAL A 54 -2.25 -7.66 -10.55
CA VAL A 54 -3.50 -8.40 -10.41
C VAL A 54 -3.40 -9.73 -11.15
N GLU A 55 -3.42 -10.84 -10.42
CA GLU A 55 -3.39 -12.18 -10.99
C GLU A 55 -4.77 -12.66 -11.42
N ALA A 56 -5.79 -12.30 -10.67
CA ALA A 56 -7.17 -12.66 -10.95
C ALA A 56 -8.14 -11.73 -10.22
N VAL A 57 -9.34 -11.58 -10.78
CA VAL A 57 -10.45 -10.86 -10.17
C VAL A 57 -11.68 -11.77 -10.17
N ARG A 58 -12.25 -12.01 -8.99
CA ARG A 58 -13.45 -12.85 -8.83
C ARG A 58 -14.55 -12.07 -8.11
N LYS A 59 -15.79 -12.30 -8.51
CA LYS A 59 -16.98 -11.69 -7.88
C LYS A 59 -17.70 -12.72 -7.02
N TYR A 60 -18.20 -12.27 -5.88
CA TYR A 60 -18.96 -13.05 -4.91
C TYR A 60 -20.20 -12.26 -4.48
N ASN A 61 -21.23 -12.97 -4.01
CA ASN A 61 -22.43 -12.28 -3.52
C ASN A 61 -22.22 -11.68 -2.14
N SER A 62 -21.31 -12.27 -1.34
CA SER A 62 -21.01 -11.83 0.02
C SER A 62 -19.54 -11.97 0.41
N PHE A 63 -19.12 -11.26 1.46
CA PHE A 63 -17.80 -11.44 2.08
C PHE A 63 -17.65 -12.83 2.67
N SER A 64 -18.73 -13.43 3.19
CA SER A 64 -18.72 -14.80 3.71
C SER A 64 -18.36 -15.81 2.62
N GLU A 65 -18.99 -15.70 1.45
CA GLU A 65 -18.66 -16.54 0.28
C GLU A 65 -17.24 -16.29 -0.21
N MET A 66 -16.84 -15.03 -0.32
CA MET A 66 -15.49 -14.66 -0.72
C MET A 66 -14.42 -15.28 0.20
N LEU A 67 -14.59 -15.15 1.52
CA LEU A 67 -13.64 -15.68 2.50
C LEU A 67 -13.53 -17.21 2.48
N LYS A 68 -14.61 -17.91 2.12
CA LYS A 68 -14.60 -19.36 1.90
C LYS A 68 -13.90 -19.72 0.59
N GLY A 69 -14.28 -19.06 -0.51
CA GLY A 69 -13.76 -19.34 -1.85
C GLY A 69 -12.27 -19.01 -2.01
N GLU A 70 -11.82 -17.91 -1.41
CA GLU A 70 -10.43 -17.41 -1.52
C GLU A 70 -9.49 -17.98 -0.45
N LYS A 71 -10.03 -18.77 0.48
CA LYS A 71 -9.40 -19.19 1.74
C LYS A 71 -9.06 -18.00 2.64
N ILE A 72 -9.71 -17.90 3.79
CA ILE A 72 -9.57 -16.77 4.72
C ILE A 72 -8.12 -16.38 5.03
N SER A 73 -7.19 -17.33 5.15
CA SER A 73 -5.78 -17.04 5.43
C SER A 73 -5.09 -16.21 4.34
N ASN A 74 -5.56 -16.26 3.10
CA ASN A 74 -5.04 -15.47 1.99
C ASN A 74 -5.62 -14.04 1.96
N VAL A 75 -6.81 -13.86 2.54
CA VAL A 75 -7.53 -12.58 2.56
C VAL A 75 -7.25 -11.80 3.85
N LEU A 76 -7.35 -12.48 4.99
CA LEU A 76 -7.18 -11.94 6.33
C LEU A 76 -6.24 -12.85 7.15
N PRO A 77 -4.92 -12.82 6.88
CA PRO A 77 -3.94 -13.58 7.67
C PRO A 77 -4.06 -13.32 9.17
N GLY A 78 -4.05 -14.40 9.96
CA GLY A 78 -4.22 -14.36 11.41
C GLY A 78 -5.67 -14.55 11.89
N ILE A 79 -6.66 -14.57 10.98
CA ILE A 79 -8.06 -14.87 11.28
C ILE A 79 -8.42 -16.23 10.70
N SER A 80 -9.01 -17.10 11.53
CA SER A 80 -9.43 -18.45 11.13
C SER A 80 -10.95 -18.59 10.98
N SER A 81 -11.74 -17.75 11.65
CA SER A 81 -13.20 -17.79 11.61
C SER A 81 -13.77 -16.89 10.50
N ILE A 82 -14.62 -17.46 9.65
CA ILE A 82 -15.35 -16.69 8.63
C ILE A 82 -16.20 -15.59 9.27
N VAL A 83 -16.85 -15.88 10.41
CA VAL A 83 -17.69 -14.92 11.13
C VAL A 83 -16.87 -13.72 11.61
N GLU A 84 -15.67 -13.96 12.15
CA GLU A 84 -14.75 -12.89 12.55
C GLU A 84 -14.23 -12.11 11.34
N GLY A 85 -13.91 -12.80 10.25
CA GLY A 85 -13.49 -12.16 9.00
C GLY A 85 -14.56 -11.22 8.44
N VAL A 86 -15.84 -11.61 8.47
CA VAL A 86 -16.95 -10.73 8.06
C VAL A 86 -17.05 -9.51 8.98
N LYS A 87 -16.86 -9.68 10.30
CA LYS A 87 -16.85 -8.56 11.27
C LYS A 87 -15.76 -7.53 10.96
N VAL A 88 -14.61 -7.94 10.42
CA VAL A 88 -13.58 -7.00 9.95
C VAL A 88 -14.15 -6.10 8.84
N TYR A 89 -14.77 -6.70 7.82
CA TYR A 89 -15.35 -5.93 6.71
C TYR A 89 -16.51 -5.03 7.12
N ARG A 90 -17.29 -5.44 8.12
CA ARG A 90 -18.40 -4.64 8.68
C ARG A 90 -17.94 -3.33 9.34
N LYS A 91 -16.66 -3.19 9.69
CA LYS A 91 -16.09 -1.91 10.15
C LYS A 91 -16.02 -0.87 9.02
N PHE A 92 -16.01 -1.31 7.77
CA PHE A 92 -15.82 -0.46 6.59
C PHE A 92 -17.08 -0.39 5.71
N TYR A 93 -17.85 -1.47 5.65
CA TYR A 93 -18.97 -1.62 4.72
C TYR A 93 -20.23 -2.08 5.45
N ALA A 94 -21.30 -1.32 5.27
CA ALA A 94 -22.64 -1.70 5.69
C ALA A 94 -23.14 -2.90 4.87
N GLU A 95 -23.97 -3.74 5.47
CA GLU A 95 -24.48 -4.98 4.87
C GLU A 95 -25.35 -4.72 3.64
N GLU A 96 -26.12 -3.64 3.66
CA GLU A 96 -27.01 -3.26 2.56
C GLU A 96 -26.21 -2.96 1.29
N LYS A 97 -25.01 -2.38 1.44
CA LYS A 97 -24.11 -2.12 0.30
C LYS A 97 -23.51 -3.40 -0.24
N GLU A 98 -23.16 -4.34 0.62
CA GLU A 98 -22.72 -5.68 0.18
C GLU A 98 -23.82 -6.37 -0.62
N ASN A 99 -25.06 -6.36 -0.13
CA ASN A 99 -26.19 -6.98 -0.83
C ASN A 99 -26.50 -6.30 -2.17
N SER A 100 -26.25 -4.99 -2.28
CA SER A 100 -26.52 -4.22 -3.50
C SER A 100 -25.45 -4.38 -4.58
N TYR A 101 -24.18 -4.45 -4.18
CA TYR A 101 -23.05 -4.43 -5.12
C TYR A 101 -22.34 -5.77 -5.26
N GLY A 102 -22.46 -6.65 -4.27
CA GLY A 102 -21.60 -7.81 -4.11
C GLY A 102 -20.16 -7.43 -3.72
N VAL A 103 -19.28 -8.42 -3.81
CA VAL A 103 -17.88 -8.35 -3.36
C VAL A 103 -16.94 -8.75 -4.48
N LEU A 104 -15.81 -8.05 -4.54
CA LEU A 104 -14.69 -8.29 -5.44
C LEU A 104 -13.51 -8.85 -4.64
N ALA A 105 -13.02 -10.01 -5.05
CA ALA A 105 -11.73 -10.57 -4.63
C ALA A 105 -10.68 -10.28 -5.69
N ILE A 106 -9.65 -9.54 -5.31
CA ILE A 106 -8.53 -9.16 -6.19
C ILE A 106 -7.31 -9.96 -5.74
N SER A 107 -6.98 -11.03 -6.46
CA SER A 107 -5.75 -11.80 -6.22
C SER A 107 -4.55 -11.00 -6.72
N VAL A 108 -3.52 -10.88 -5.89
CA VAL A 108 -2.36 -10.02 -6.15
C VAL A 108 -1.03 -10.74 -5.89
N SER A 109 -0.02 -10.36 -6.66
CA SER A 109 1.37 -10.77 -6.45
C SER A 109 2.36 -9.64 -6.66
N LYS A 110 3.58 -9.86 -6.15
CA LYS A 110 4.65 -8.86 -6.28
C LYS A 110 5.26 -8.93 -7.68
N PRO A 111 5.36 -7.80 -8.40
CA PRO A 111 6.18 -7.72 -9.60
C PRO A 111 7.67 -7.91 -9.26
N THR A 112 8.47 -8.20 -10.30
CA THR A 112 9.91 -8.43 -10.21
C THR A 112 10.70 -7.24 -9.66
N SER A 113 10.20 -6.02 -9.87
CA SER A 113 10.82 -4.78 -9.40
C SER A 113 9.80 -3.90 -8.70
N GLN A 114 10.29 -3.13 -7.72
CA GLN A 114 9.51 -2.15 -6.97
C GLN A 114 10.17 -0.78 -7.05
N PRO A 115 9.40 0.32 -7.01
CA PRO A 115 9.98 1.66 -7.13
C PRO A 115 10.98 1.98 -6.03
N TYR A 116 10.75 1.47 -4.83
CA TYR A 116 11.65 1.66 -3.70
C TYR A 116 13.03 1.02 -3.93
N ILE A 117 13.16 0.02 -4.79
CA ILE A 117 14.47 -0.58 -5.14
C ILE A 117 15.28 0.42 -5.97
N THR A 118 14.69 0.99 -7.01
CA THR A 118 15.34 2.03 -7.83
C THR A 118 15.71 3.24 -6.99
N MET A 119 14.78 3.70 -6.14
CA MET A 119 15.06 4.81 -5.22
C MET A 119 16.22 4.48 -4.28
N ASN A 120 16.23 3.30 -3.67
CA ASN A 120 17.32 2.88 -2.78
C ASN A 120 18.68 2.86 -3.50
N ASN A 121 18.73 2.39 -4.75
CA ASN A 121 19.96 2.37 -5.54
C ASN A 121 20.45 3.79 -5.86
N ILE A 122 19.55 4.71 -6.19
CA ILE A 122 19.88 6.13 -6.40
C ILE A 122 20.44 6.74 -5.11
N LEU A 123 19.76 6.55 -3.98
CA LEU A 123 20.18 7.07 -2.68
C LEU A 123 21.54 6.49 -2.25
N ALA A 124 21.75 5.19 -2.47
CA ALA A 124 23.03 4.54 -2.20
C ALA A 124 24.16 5.10 -3.08
N GLY A 125 23.89 5.34 -4.37
CA GLY A 125 24.85 5.92 -5.31
C GLY A 125 25.21 7.38 -5.01
N LEU A 126 24.27 8.16 -4.45
CA LEU A 126 24.55 9.52 -4.00
C LEU A 126 25.51 9.57 -2.80
N GLY A 127 25.46 8.55 -1.93
CA GLY A 127 26.21 8.54 -0.68
C GLY A 127 25.85 9.73 0.23
N TYR A 128 26.58 9.88 1.33
CA TYR A 128 26.30 10.94 2.30
C TYR A 128 26.41 12.36 1.70
N ASP A 129 27.47 12.61 0.93
CA ASP A 129 27.73 13.94 0.37
C ASP A 129 26.73 14.33 -0.73
N GLY A 130 26.36 13.38 -1.59
CA GLY A 130 25.36 13.61 -2.64
C GLY A 130 23.96 13.83 -2.04
N LEU A 131 23.59 13.05 -1.02
CA LEU A 131 22.34 13.27 -0.28
C LEU A 131 22.32 14.63 0.41
N GLY A 132 23.42 15.03 1.06
CA GLY A 132 23.54 16.35 1.65
C GLY A 132 23.27 17.46 0.65
N ARG A 133 23.92 17.42 -0.52
CA ARG A 133 23.69 18.39 -1.60
C ARG A 133 22.27 18.36 -2.15
N LEU A 134 21.68 17.18 -2.34
CA LEU A 134 20.30 17.02 -2.81
C LEU A 134 19.30 17.66 -1.83
N LEU A 135 19.57 17.54 -0.54
CA LEU A 135 18.78 18.15 0.54
C LEU A 135 19.12 19.63 0.78
N GLY A 136 19.97 20.24 -0.05
CA GLY A 136 20.42 21.62 0.13
C GLY A 136 21.34 21.83 1.34
N MET A 137 21.87 20.76 1.93
CA MET A 137 22.82 20.82 3.03
C MET A 137 24.19 21.21 2.47
N ALA A 138 24.59 22.47 2.69
CA ALA A 138 25.93 22.92 2.35
C ALA A 138 26.92 22.47 3.45
N LYS A 139 28.07 21.92 3.04
CA LYS A 139 29.25 21.87 3.92
C LYS A 139 29.94 23.23 3.84
N THR A 140 29.40 24.24 4.52
CA THR A 140 30.17 25.49 4.71
C THR A 140 31.11 25.30 5.89
N THR A 141 32.40 25.51 5.68
CA THR A 141 33.40 25.68 6.75
C THR A 141 33.21 26.98 7.54
N GLY A 142 32.20 27.80 7.19
CA GLY A 142 31.94 29.12 7.76
C GLY A 142 30.81 29.15 8.79
N THR A 143 30.86 30.16 9.64
CA THR A 143 29.96 30.49 10.76
C THR A 143 28.59 31.06 10.33
N VAL A 144 28.21 30.92 9.07
CA VAL A 144 26.95 31.51 8.55
C VAL A 144 25.78 30.57 8.89
N PRO A 145 24.82 31.00 9.74
CA PRO A 145 23.76 30.13 10.25
C PRO A 145 22.90 29.49 9.14
N ASP A 146 22.67 30.23 8.05
CA ASP A 146 21.84 29.80 6.91
C ASP A 146 22.54 28.78 5.98
N GLY A 147 23.83 28.52 6.18
CA GLY A 147 24.61 27.53 5.43
C GLY A 147 24.84 26.21 6.18
N LEU A 148 24.41 26.13 7.45
CA LEU A 148 24.61 24.95 8.27
C LEU A 148 23.62 23.85 7.89
N PRO A 149 24.04 22.57 7.90
CA PRO A 149 23.10 21.47 7.74
C PRO A 149 22.00 21.56 8.82
N PRO A 150 20.72 21.31 8.48
CA PRO A 150 19.66 21.30 9.45
C PRO A 150 20.02 20.36 10.60
N PRO A 151 19.72 20.74 11.86
CA PRO A 151 20.05 19.90 13.01
C PRO A 151 19.38 18.54 12.86
N ARG A 152 20.03 17.48 13.36
CA ARG A 152 19.53 16.11 13.27
C ARG A 152 18.09 15.97 13.77
N SER A 153 17.71 16.76 14.77
CA SER A 153 16.34 16.83 15.28
C SER A 153 15.33 17.33 14.23
N ALA A 154 15.68 18.34 13.42
CA ALA A 154 14.83 18.85 12.35
C ALA A 154 14.67 17.83 11.21
N LEU A 155 15.76 17.15 10.82
CA LEU A 155 15.70 16.05 9.84
C LEU A 155 14.81 14.91 10.35
N LEU A 156 14.99 14.48 11.59
CA LEU A 156 14.16 13.45 12.21
C LEU A 156 12.69 13.87 12.29
N SER A 157 12.41 15.12 12.70
CA SER A 157 11.05 15.67 12.76
C SER A 157 10.39 15.72 11.39
N SER A 158 11.11 16.14 10.34
CA SER A 158 10.59 16.18 8.96
C SER A 158 10.25 14.78 8.44
N CYS A 159 11.04 13.77 8.76
CA CYS A 159 10.76 12.38 8.39
C CYS A 159 9.56 11.79 9.16
N MET A 160 9.37 12.20 10.41
CA MET A 160 8.26 11.75 11.26
C MET A 160 6.94 12.48 10.95
N GLY A 161 6.99 13.70 10.41
CA GLY A 161 5.81 14.46 9.99
C GLY A 161 5.07 13.85 8.79
N LEU A 162 5.74 13.02 7.99
CA LEU A 162 5.13 12.23 6.91
C LEU A 162 4.33 11.02 7.41
N VAL A 163 4.32 10.78 8.73
CA VAL A 163 3.56 9.71 9.40
C VAL A 163 2.35 10.30 10.15
N GLN A 164 1.74 11.38 9.63
CA GLN A 164 0.38 11.71 10.04
C GLN A 164 -0.60 10.95 9.14
N PRO A 165 -1.20 9.84 9.62
CA PRO A 165 -2.38 9.32 8.95
C PRO A 165 -3.49 10.35 9.18
N ASN A 166 -4.02 10.88 8.08
CA ASN A 166 -5.39 11.38 7.88
C ASN A 166 -5.38 12.68 7.05
N GLU A 167 -5.68 12.53 5.76
CA GLU A 167 -7.00 12.94 5.23
C GLU A 167 -7.54 11.79 4.36
#